data_AF-A0A5J5DL81-F1
#
_entry.id   AF-A0A5J5DL81-F1
#
_cell.length_a   1.000
_cell.length_b   1.000
_cell.length_c   1.000
_cell.angle_alpha   90.00
_cell.angle_beta   90.00
_cell.angle_gamma   90.00
#
_symmetry.space_group_name_H-M   'P 1'
#
loop_
_entity.id
_entity.type
_entity.pdbx_description
1 polymer ?
#
loop_
_entity_poly.entity_id
_entity_poly.type
_entity_poly.pdbx_seq_one_letter_code
_entity_poly.pdbx_strand_id
1 'polypeptide(L)'
;MLYGKAPSVVEHSGPFPEISHHFGKLCGKEELYNVIPGYRKPSTEAMEPSYELVRTQIKTQEWDSTKSLLGVQCEVQRQLKAFVKLERFGQIYRAKSAGCPQTEDKKIFASGGSIFGKGVKFAIRDGRISTDIISLANEDGRRMAAVLNDAFYLEALHFTIAGMDTHYFVKLGSVEGDLSLIGMTVGRRTLETGVNVTVSQVNTVLNGRTRRITDIQLQYGALCLNTRYGSSVDEEKARVLELARQRSVAQAWARERQRLRDGEEGSRSWTEGEKQQLLGSGKVQGYEGYYVVSVDQYPELADSVNNIHFMRQSEMGRR
;
A
#
# COMPACT_ATOMS: atom_id res chain seq x y z
N MET A 1 -29.06 -10.96 5.18
CA MET A 1 -29.22 -12.10 4.25
C MET A 1 -29.36 -11.53 2.85
N LEU A 2 -28.32 -11.62 2.02
CA LEU A 2 -28.38 -11.26 0.60
C LEU A 2 -28.63 -12.55 -0.18
N TYR A 3 -29.87 -12.74 -0.65
CA TYR A 3 -30.19 -13.78 -1.62
C TYR A 3 -29.98 -13.18 -3.02
N GLY A 4 -28.84 -13.48 -3.63
CA GLY A 4 -28.66 -13.45 -5.08
C GLY A 4 -28.52 -14.89 -5.57
N LYS A 5 -29.63 -15.63 -5.64
CA LYS A 5 -29.66 -16.99 -6.18
C LYS A 5 -30.66 -17.06 -7.34
N ALA A 6 -30.24 -16.56 -8.49
CA ALA A 6 -30.85 -16.86 -9.77
C ALA A 6 -29.73 -17.17 -10.78
N PRO A 7 -29.21 -18.43 -10.84
CA PRO A 7 -28.14 -18.81 -11.77
C PRO A 7 -28.56 -18.76 -13.26
N SER A 8 -29.83 -18.49 -13.55
CA SER A 8 -30.43 -18.49 -14.89
C SER A 8 -30.87 -17.11 -15.38
N VAL A 9 -30.71 -16.04 -14.59
CA VAL A 9 -31.15 -14.68 -14.96
C VAL A 9 -29.98 -13.72 -14.82
N VAL A 10 -29.62 -13.04 -15.90
CA VAL A 10 -28.64 -11.94 -15.87
C VAL A 10 -29.39 -10.66 -15.48
N GLU A 11 -29.49 -10.40 -14.17
CA GLU A 11 -29.94 -9.09 -13.67
C GLU A 11 -28.75 -8.13 -13.58
N HIS A 12 -28.66 -7.22 -14.54
CA HIS A 12 -27.75 -6.07 -14.46
C HIS A 12 -28.55 -4.77 -14.43
N SER A 13 -28.53 -4.07 -13.30
CA SER A 13 -28.93 -2.66 -13.22
C SER A 13 -27.77 -1.75 -13.65
N GLY A 14 -27.29 -1.94 -14.89
CA GLY A 14 -26.48 -0.92 -15.54
C GLY A 14 -27.32 0.34 -15.79
N PRO A 15 -26.72 1.55 -15.91
CA PRO A 15 -27.46 2.68 -16.46
C PRO A 15 -28.05 2.24 -17.81
N PHE A 16 -29.33 2.54 -18.06
CA PHE A 16 -29.94 2.30 -19.38
C PHE A 16 -28.98 2.82 -20.45
N PRO A 17 -28.42 1.94 -21.31
CA PRO A 17 -27.38 2.36 -22.26
C PRO A 17 -27.99 3.36 -23.26
N GLU A 18 -27.17 4.30 -23.73
CA GLU A 18 -27.53 5.25 -24.80
C GLU A 18 -28.27 4.49 -25.92
N ILE A 19 -29.51 4.93 -26.17
CA ILE A 19 -30.54 4.18 -26.91
C ILE A 19 -30.03 3.77 -28.30
N SER A 20 -29.22 4.61 -28.93
CA SER A 20 -28.71 4.41 -30.28
C SER A 20 -27.64 3.32 -30.40
N HIS A 21 -26.77 3.17 -29.39
CA HIS A 21 -25.66 2.20 -29.41
C HIS A 21 -26.16 0.76 -29.26
N HIS A 22 -27.21 0.56 -28.46
CA HIS A 22 -27.80 -0.76 -28.25
C HIS A 22 -28.72 -1.18 -29.41
N PHE A 23 -29.44 -0.23 -30.03
CA PHE A 23 -30.24 -0.50 -31.23
C PHE A 23 -29.38 -0.92 -32.43
N GLY A 24 -28.21 -0.30 -32.64
CA GLY A 24 -27.26 -0.73 -33.68
C GLY A 24 -26.81 -2.19 -33.50
N LYS A 25 -26.50 -2.58 -32.26
CA LYS A 25 -26.09 -3.95 -31.89
C LYS A 25 -27.23 -4.96 -32.04
N LEU A 26 -28.45 -4.61 -31.63
CA LEU A 26 -29.64 -5.47 -31.73
C LEU A 26 -30.09 -5.69 -33.19
N CYS A 27 -29.87 -4.72 -34.07
CA CYS A 27 -30.23 -4.82 -35.48
C CYS A 27 -29.13 -5.45 -36.36
N GLY A 28 -28.03 -5.95 -35.79
CA GLY A 28 -26.91 -6.52 -36.55
C GLY A 28 -26.25 -5.54 -37.52
N LYS A 29 -26.45 -4.22 -37.30
CA LYS A 29 -25.82 -3.19 -38.12
C LYS A 29 -24.36 -3.07 -37.70
N GLU A 30 -23.50 -3.09 -38.71
CA GLU A 30 -22.04 -3.02 -38.70
C GLU A 30 -21.45 -2.63 -37.35
N GLU A 31 -20.66 -3.55 -36.81
CA GLU A 31 -19.82 -3.35 -35.64
C GLU A 31 -19.00 -2.06 -35.80
N LEU A 32 -19.50 -0.94 -35.26
CA LEU A 32 -18.93 0.40 -35.46
C LEU A 32 -17.46 0.48 -35.03
N TYR A 33 -17.05 -0.40 -34.13
CA TYR A 33 -15.65 -0.59 -33.72
C TYR A 33 -14.72 -1.14 -34.82
N ASN A 34 -15.25 -1.80 -35.85
CA ASN A 34 -14.49 -2.27 -37.01
C ASN A 34 -14.38 -1.19 -38.10
N VAL A 35 -15.28 -0.21 -38.13
CA VAL A 35 -15.34 0.82 -39.18
C VAL A 35 -14.75 2.16 -38.72
N ILE A 36 -14.92 2.51 -37.44
CA ILE A 36 -14.44 3.75 -36.85
C ILE A 36 -13.27 3.43 -35.91
N PRO A 37 -12.01 3.77 -36.29
CA PRO A 37 -10.86 3.58 -35.43
C PRO A 37 -11.03 4.27 -34.06
N GLY A 38 -10.85 3.53 -32.98
CA GLY A 38 -10.97 4.04 -31.60
C GLY A 38 -12.41 4.05 -31.05
N TYR A 39 -13.39 3.56 -31.80
CA TYR A 39 -14.74 3.33 -31.29
C TYR A 39 -14.74 2.13 -30.34
N ARG A 40 -15.42 2.25 -29.19
CA ARG A 40 -15.33 1.24 -28.13
C ARG A 40 -15.92 -0.09 -28.56
N LYS A 41 -15.14 -1.16 -28.41
CA LYS A 41 -15.67 -2.52 -28.49
C LYS A 41 -16.49 -2.80 -27.23
N PRO A 42 -17.75 -3.25 -27.36
CA PRO A 42 -18.55 -3.61 -26.19
C PRO A 42 -17.92 -4.82 -25.49
N SER A 43 -17.78 -4.75 -24.15
CA SER A 43 -17.32 -5.91 -23.37
C SER A 43 -18.32 -7.06 -23.53
N THR A 44 -17.79 -8.22 -23.90
CA THR A 44 -18.53 -9.50 -24.01
C THR A 44 -18.11 -10.48 -22.93
N GLU A 45 -17.29 -10.05 -21.97
CA GLU A 45 -16.74 -10.93 -20.94
C GLU A 45 -17.78 -11.18 -19.83
N ALA A 46 -17.97 -12.44 -19.48
CA ALA A 46 -18.92 -12.87 -18.44
C ALA A 46 -18.40 -12.63 -17.01
N MET A 47 -17.10 -12.40 -16.86
CA MET A 47 -16.42 -12.12 -15.59
C MET A 47 -15.49 -10.94 -15.78
N GLU A 48 -15.37 -10.06 -14.78
CA GLU A 48 -14.43 -8.95 -14.85
C GLU A 48 -12.97 -9.49 -14.87
N PRO A 49 -12.16 -9.09 -15.87
CA PRO A 49 -10.77 -9.53 -15.99
C PRO A 49 -9.89 -8.89 -14.90
N SER A 50 -8.74 -9.52 -14.62
CA SER A 50 -7.81 -9.00 -13.61
C SER A 50 -7.25 -7.63 -14.01
N TYR A 51 -6.81 -6.84 -13.02
CA TYR A 51 -6.24 -5.52 -13.26
C TYR A 51 -5.07 -5.56 -14.26
N GLU A 52 -4.22 -6.59 -14.15
CA GLU A 52 -3.06 -6.79 -15.01
C GLU A 52 -3.50 -7.12 -16.44
N LEU A 53 -4.52 -7.97 -16.61
CA LEU A 53 -5.09 -8.30 -17.92
C LEU A 53 -5.73 -7.07 -18.57
N VAL A 54 -6.54 -6.30 -17.83
CA VAL A 54 -7.08 -5.02 -18.29
C VAL A 54 -5.95 -4.08 -18.73
N ARG A 55 -4.94 -3.92 -17.88
CA ARG A 55 -3.85 -2.97 -18.15
C ARG A 55 -2.96 -3.40 -19.33
N THR A 56 -2.81 -4.69 -19.59
CA THR A 56 -1.94 -5.22 -20.66
C THR A 56 -2.69 -5.44 -21.98
N GLN A 57 -3.91 -5.97 -21.93
CA GLN A 57 -4.70 -6.36 -23.11
C GLN A 57 -5.68 -5.26 -23.57
N ILE A 58 -6.22 -4.43 -22.68
CA ILE A 58 -7.22 -3.40 -23.05
C ILE A 58 -6.54 -2.07 -23.44
N LYS A 59 -5.33 -1.82 -22.95
CA LYS A 59 -4.52 -0.64 -23.35
C LYS A 59 -4.06 -0.64 -24.81
N THR A 60 -4.12 -1.76 -25.51
CA THR A 60 -3.83 -1.82 -26.95
C THR A 60 -5.07 -1.48 -27.81
N GLN A 61 -6.27 -1.47 -27.23
CA GLN A 61 -7.53 -1.25 -27.95
C GLN A 61 -8.28 0.04 -27.55
N GLU A 62 -7.99 0.63 -26.39
CA GLU A 62 -8.63 1.86 -25.94
C GLU A 62 -7.75 3.10 -26.09
N TRP A 63 -8.36 4.22 -26.51
CA TRP A 63 -7.76 5.55 -26.41
C TRP A 63 -7.62 5.91 -24.92
N ASP A 64 -6.44 5.67 -24.35
CA ASP A 64 -6.18 5.79 -22.91
C ASP A 64 -6.40 7.23 -22.43
N SER A 65 -7.62 7.52 -21.96
CA SER A 65 -7.98 8.84 -21.44
C SER A 65 -7.37 9.19 -20.09
N THR A 66 -6.71 8.22 -19.46
CA THR A 66 -6.01 8.39 -18.18
C THR A 66 -4.54 8.79 -18.35
N LYS A 67 -4.00 8.72 -19.58
CA LYS A 67 -2.61 9.11 -19.90
C LYS A 67 -2.46 10.55 -20.41
N SER A 68 -3.53 11.34 -20.44
CA SER A 68 -3.44 12.75 -20.83
C SER A 68 -2.76 13.56 -19.73
N LEU A 69 -1.43 13.65 -19.82
CA LEU A 69 -0.59 14.45 -18.91
C LEU A 69 -0.54 15.91 -19.34
N LEU A 70 -0.74 16.18 -20.64
CA LEU A 70 -0.69 17.54 -21.22
C LEU A 70 -2.08 18.06 -21.60
N GLY A 71 -2.27 19.38 -21.50
CA GLY A 71 -3.51 20.04 -21.91
C GLY A 71 -3.86 19.83 -23.39
N VAL A 72 -2.84 19.75 -24.28
CA VAL A 72 -3.04 19.45 -25.70
C VAL A 72 -3.58 18.03 -25.92
N GLN A 73 -3.03 17.05 -25.19
CA GLN A 73 -3.57 15.68 -25.24
C GLN A 73 -5.02 15.69 -24.82
N CYS A 74 -5.35 16.42 -23.74
CA CYS A 74 -6.70 16.56 -23.26
C CYS A 74 -7.68 17.12 -24.31
N GLU A 75 -7.29 18.17 -25.02
CA GLU A 75 -8.12 18.78 -26.07
C GLU A 75 -8.33 17.80 -27.24
N VAL A 76 -7.30 17.07 -27.65
CA VAL A 76 -7.42 16.02 -28.66
C VAL A 76 -8.41 14.94 -28.21
N GLN A 77 -8.35 14.50 -26.95
CA GLN A 77 -9.31 13.52 -26.43
C GLN A 77 -10.74 14.08 -26.36
N ARG A 78 -10.89 15.38 -26.05
CA ARG A 78 -12.20 16.04 -26.02
C ARG A 78 -12.82 16.05 -27.41
N GLN A 79 -12.05 16.40 -28.44
CA GLN A 79 -12.49 16.41 -29.83
C GLN A 79 -12.83 15.01 -30.33
N LEU A 80 -11.99 14.01 -30.05
CA LEU A 80 -12.26 12.61 -30.41
C LEU A 80 -13.53 12.08 -29.74
N LYS A 81 -13.73 12.35 -28.44
CA LYS A 81 -14.97 11.98 -27.73
C LYS A 81 -16.19 12.69 -28.30
N ALA A 82 -16.06 13.91 -28.80
CA ALA A 82 -17.16 14.61 -29.46
C ALA A 82 -17.49 14.03 -30.84
N PHE A 83 -16.47 13.63 -31.60
CA PHE A 83 -16.62 13.01 -32.93
C PHE A 83 -17.37 11.66 -32.89
N VAL A 84 -17.10 10.85 -31.87
CA VAL A 84 -17.65 9.48 -31.74
C VAL A 84 -19.08 9.46 -31.17
N LYS A 85 -19.62 10.59 -30.70
CA LYS A 85 -20.99 10.69 -30.18
C LYS A 85 -22.01 10.71 -31.31
N LEU A 86 -22.94 9.74 -31.27
CA LEU A 86 -23.98 9.59 -32.29
C LEU A 86 -25.31 10.26 -31.91
N GLU A 87 -25.51 10.60 -30.63
CA GLU A 87 -26.76 11.22 -30.15
C GLU A 87 -26.66 12.74 -30.00
N ARG A 88 -27.74 13.44 -30.39
CA ARG A 88 -27.92 14.90 -30.23
C ARG A 88 -28.68 15.29 -28.95
N PHE A 89 -29.17 14.31 -28.18
CA PHE A 89 -29.89 14.58 -26.93
C PHE A 89 -28.91 14.92 -25.81
N GLY A 90 -29.22 15.97 -25.05
CA GLY A 90 -28.46 16.38 -23.88
C GLY A 90 -28.44 15.28 -22.81
N GLN A 91 -27.38 15.25 -22.00
CA GLN A 91 -27.12 14.22 -20.99
C GLN A 91 -28.31 13.95 -20.08
N ILE A 92 -28.89 12.77 -20.22
CA ILE A 92 -29.98 12.30 -19.35
C ILE A 92 -29.43 11.59 -18.11
N TYR A 93 -28.16 11.17 -18.13
CA TYR A 93 -27.51 10.47 -17.01
C TYR A 93 -26.16 11.09 -16.67
N ARG A 94 -25.85 11.07 -15.37
CA ARG A 94 -24.75 11.74 -14.64
C ARG A 94 -23.33 11.33 -15.07
N ALA A 95 -23.08 11.03 -16.33
CA ALA A 95 -21.75 10.95 -16.91
C ALA A 95 -21.19 12.37 -17.03
N LYS A 96 -20.03 12.66 -16.46
CA LYS A 96 -19.40 13.99 -16.55
C LYS A 96 -19.22 14.38 -18.02
N SER A 97 -19.92 15.43 -18.43
CA SER A 97 -19.76 16.09 -19.74
C SER A 97 -18.46 16.85 -19.74
N ALA A 98 -17.73 16.73 -20.85
CA ALA A 98 -16.72 17.71 -21.26
C ALA A 98 -15.54 17.92 -20.30
N GLY A 99 -14.46 17.18 -20.55
CA GLY A 99 -13.14 17.41 -19.97
C GLY A 99 -12.36 16.12 -19.79
N CYS A 100 -11.03 16.20 -19.70
CA CYS A 100 -10.30 15.10 -19.07
C CYS A 100 -10.88 14.95 -17.67
N PRO A 101 -11.26 13.72 -17.26
CA PRO A 101 -11.61 13.50 -15.88
C PRO A 101 -10.40 13.96 -15.06
N GLN A 102 -10.58 15.00 -14.25
CA GLN A 102 -9.80 15.10 -13.03
C GLN A 102 -10.04 13.75 -12.37
N THR A 103 -8.97 12.97 -12.15
CA THR A 103 -9.01 11.79 -11.33
C THR A 103 -9.52 12.24 -9.97
N GLU A 104 -10.83 12.22 -9.77
CA GLU A 104 -11.39 12.28 -8.44
C GLU A 104 -10.88 11.01 -7.78
N ASP A 105 -9.99 11.20 -6.80
CA ASP A 105 -9.57 10.12 -5.91
C ASP A 105 -10.84 9.44 -5.43
N LYS A 106 -11.06 8.22 -5.93
CA LYS A 106 -12.25 7.45 -5.62
C LYS A 106 -12.09 6.98 -4.18
N LYS A 107 -12.43 7.83 -3.23
CA LYS A 107 -12.49 7.48 -1.81
C LYS A 107 -13.63 6.47 -1.67
N ILE A 108 -13.27 5.20 -1.62
CA ILE A 108 -14.20 4.07 -1.50
C ILE A 108 -14.89 4.09 -0.12
N PHE A 109 -14.23 4.67 0.88
CA PHE A 109 -14.69 4.75 2.26
C PHE A 109 -14.62 6.19 2.81
N ALA A 110 -15.29 6.41 3.95
CA ALA A 110 -15.19 7.66 4.70
C ALA A 110 -13.74 7.91 5.12
N SER A 111 -13.25 9.15 4.95
CA SER A 111 -11.94 9.54 5.44
C SER A 111 -11.97 9.77 6.95
N GLY A 112 -11.07 9.09 7.68
CA GLY A 112 -10.82 9.38 9.09
C GLY A 112 -10.08 10.71 9.31
N GLY A 113 -9.78 11.03 10.57
CA GLY A 113 -8.88 12.14 10.89
C GLY A 113 -7.43 11.87 10.45
N SER A 114 -6.57 12.87 10.62
CA SER A 114 -5.16 12.83 10.21
C SER A 114 -4.26 13.19 11.38
N ILE A 115 -3.07 12.58 11.46
CA ILE A 115 -2.04 12.91 12.46
C ILE A 115 -1.70 14.40 12.46
N PHE A 116 -1.67 15.03 11.27
CA PHE A 116 -1.32 16.44 11.11
C PHE A 116 -2.52 17.39 11.19
N GLY A 117 -3.74 16.86 11.15
CA GLY A 117 -4.95 17.67 11.00
C GLY A 117 -4.99 18.46 9.68
N LYS A 118 -5.72 19.58 9.69
CA LYS A 118 -5.76 20.52 8.56
C LYS A 118 -4.63 21.52 8.69
N GLY A 119 -4.12 21.99 7.56
CA GLY A 119 -3.21 23.13 7.53
C GLY A 119 -1.72 22.82 7.66
N VAL A 120 -1.35 21.55 7.50
CA VAL A 120 0.05 21.13 7.39
C VAL A 120 0.27 20.63 5.96
N LYS A 121 1.29 21.17 5.30
CA LYS A 121 1.85 20.59 4.07
C LYS A 121 2.91 19.58 4.47
N PHE A 122 2.88 18.42 3.83
CA PHE A 122 3.84 17.35 4.05
C PHE A 122 4.32 16.88 2.68
N ALA A 123 5.64 16.89 2.47
CA ALA A 123 6.25 16.45 1.23
C ALA A 123 7.48 15.60 1.53
N ILE A 124 7.68 14.56 0.73
CA ILE A 124 8.89 13.74 0.72
C ILE A 124 9.59 14.01 -0.61
N ARG A 125 10.85 14.42 -0.55
CA ARG A 125 11.71 14.66 -1.72
C ARG A 125 13.06 14.03 -1.46
N ASP A 126 13.47 13.12 -2.34
CA ASP A 126 14.73 12.39 -2.23
C ASP A 126 14.92 11.74 -0.84
N GLY A 127 13.87 11.07 -0.34
CA GLY A 127 13.83 10.49 1.00
C GLY A 127 13.78 11.48 2.16
N ARG A 128 13.86 12.81 1.96
CA ARG A 128 13.83 13.81 3.04
C ARG A 128 12.45 14.46 3.15
N ILE A 129 11.97 14.60 4.38
CA ILE A 129 10.70 15.24 4.68
C ILE A 129 10.86 16.76 4.79
N SER A 130 9.95 17.48 4.12
CA SER A 130 9.73 18.90 4.34
C SER A 130 8.27 19.12 4.76
N THR A 131 8.10 19.81 5.89
CA THR A 131 6.78 20.26 6.34
C THR A 131 6.69 21.78 6.30
N ASP A 132 5.50 22.28 5.99
CA ASP A 132 5.20 23.71 5.99
C ASP A 132 3.82 23.93 6.62
N ILE A 133 3.64 25.04 7.32
CA ILE A 133 2.49 25.31 8.17
C ILE A 133 1.69 26.45 7.57
N ILE A 134 0.41 26.23 7.32
CA ILE A 134 -0.53 27.31 6.99
C ILE A 134 -1.31 27.74 8.24
N SER A 135 -1.89 28.94 8.22
CA SER A 135 -2.54 29.56 9.38
C SER A 135 -3.64 28.71 10.03
N LEU A 136 -4.28 27.81 9.28
CA LEU A 136 -5.32 26.90 9.76
C LEU A 136 -4.80 25.72 10.61
N ALA A 137 -3.47 25.55 10.75
CA ALA A 137 -2.91 24.44 11.52
C ALA A 137 -3.16 24.58 13.02
N ASN A 138 -3.71 23.52 13.62
CA ASN A 138 -3.84 23.38 15.06
C ASN A 138 -2.48 23.18 15.73
N GLU A 139 -2.42 23.37 17.05
CA GLU A 139 -1.17 23.31 17.79
C GLU A 139 -0.52 21.91 17.73
N ASP A 140 -1.32 20.86 17.91
CA ASP A 140 -0.85 19.47 17.78
C ASP A 140 -0.25 19.19 16.40
N GLY A 141 -0.93 19.59 15.32
CA GLY A 141 -0.45 19.41 13.96
C GLY A 141 0.86 20.15 13.70
N ARG A 142 1.04 21.37 14.26
CA ARG A 142 2.31 22.11 14.20
C ARG A 142 3.43 21.36 14.92
N ARG A 143 3.17 20.82 16.11
CA ARG A 143 4.14 20.01 16.87
C ARG A 143 4.52 18.75 16.09
N MET A 144 3.54 17.99 15.57
CA MET A 144 3.79 16.75 14.82
C MET A 144 4.54 17.03 13.50
N ALA A 145 4.21 18.13 12.82
CA ALA A 145 4.90 18.57 11.63
C ALA A 145 6.37 18.91 11.90
N ALA A 146 6.68 19.53 13.04
CA ALA A 146 8.04 19.87 13.44
C ALA A 146 8.89 18.63 13.76
N VAL A 147 8.29 17.63 14.43
CA VAL A 147 8.94 16.33 14.72
C VAL A 147 9.41 15.66 13.43
N LEU A 148 8.54 15.60 12.42
CA LEU A 148 8.85 14.96 11.15
C LEU A 148 9.61 15.84 10.17
N ASN A 149 9.64 17.16 10.35
CA ASN A 149 10.40 18.04 9.49
C ASN A 149 11.88 17.66 9.52
N ASP A 150 12.52 17.61 8.35
CA ASP A 150 13.93 17.23 8.22
C ASP A 150 14.26 15.78 8.64
N ALA A 151 13.24 14.92 8.79
CA ALA A 151 13.47 13.50 8.95
C ALA A 151 13.66 12.82 7.58
N PHE A 152 14.47 11.77 7.54
CA PHE A 152 14.62 10.87 6.40
C PHE A 152 13.58 9.76 6.49
N TYR A 153 12.75 9.63 5.46
CA TYR A 153 11.82 8.52 5.31
C TYR A 153 12.54 7.30 4.73
N LEU A 154 12.32 6.13 5.35
CA LEU A 154 12.80 4.87 4.80
C LEU A 154 11.83 4.39 3.71
N GLU A 155 12.10 4.82 2.48
CA GLU A 155 11.33 4.42 1.30
C GLU A 155 11.29 2.90 1.15
N ALA A 156 10.13 2.37 0.74
CA ALA A 156 9.84 0.94 0.58
C ALA A 156 9.97 0.06 1.85
N LEU A 157 10.31 0.64 3.01
CA LEU A 157 10.33 -0.05 4.30
C LEU A 157 9.16 0.42 5.16
N HIS A 158 7.96 -0.01 4.79
CA HIS A 158 6.76 0.16 5.58
C HIS A 158 5.99 -1.16 5.61
N PHE A 159 5.42 -1.49 6.77
CA PHE A 159 4.80 -2.80 7.00
C PHE A 159 3.51 -2.66 7.79
N THR A 160 2.55 -3.57 7.56
CA THR A 160 1.36 -3.70 8.38
C THR A 160 1.63 -4.63 9.56
N ILE A 161 1.92 -4.06 10.72
CA ILE A 161 2.31 -4.80 11.94
C ILE A 161 1.13 -4.77 12.91
N ALA A 162 0.57 -5.94 13.26
CA ALA A 162 -0.58 -6.04 14.16
C ALA A 162 -1.77 -5.13 13.76
N GLY A 163 -2.03 -4.99 12.45
CA GLY A 163 -3.08 -4.15 11.90
C GLY A 163 -2.71 -2.66 11.77
N MET A 164 -1.49 -2.27 12.11
CA MET A 164 -0.98 -0.91 12.02
C MET A 164 -0.08 -0.74 10.80
N ASP A 165 -0.43 0.16 9.90
CA ASP A 165 0.43 0.63 8.81
C ASP A 165 1.57 1.48 9.40
N THR A 166 2.75 0.88 9.47
CA THR A 166 3.90 1.43 10.20
C THR A 166 4.95 1.94 9.23
N HIS A 167 5.23 3.24 9.32
CA HIS A 167 6.26 3.94 8.54
C HIS A 167 7.43 4.33 9.43
N TYR A 168 8.65 4.22 8.91
CA TYR A 168 9.88 4.48 9.65
C TYR A 168 10.60 5.73 9.12
N PHE A 169 11.04 6.57 10.06
CA PHE A 169 11.75 7.81 9.81
C PHE A 169 13.00 7.89 10.69
N VAL A 170 14.04 8.56 10.20
CA VAL A 170 15.29 8.80 10.94
C VAL A 170 15.59 10.29 10.94
N LYS A 171 15.85 10.87 12.12
CA LYS A 171 16.24 12.28 12.23
C LYS A 171 17.66 12.37 12.78
N LEU A 172 18.56 12.98 12.00
CA LEU A 172 19.99 13.02 12.30
C LEU A 172 20.39 14.09 13.33
N GLY A 173 19.43 14.87 13.83
CA GLY A 173 19.62 15.93 14.82
C GLY A 173 19.42 15.52 16.27
N SER A 174 19.49 16.52 17.15
CA SER A 174 19.14 16.43 18.56
C SER A 174 17.63 16.23 18.74
N VAL A 175 17.25 15.37 19.69
CA VAL A 175 15.84 15.05 19.99
C VAL A 175 15.22 16.05 20.97
N GLU A 176 16.04 16.79 21.70
CA GLU A 176 15.66 17.69 22.79
C GLU A 176 14.66 18.78 22.35
N GLY A 177 14.85 19.35 21.15
CA GLY A 177 13.92 20.32 20.57
C GLY A 177 12.54 19.70 20.37
N ASP A 178 12.48 18.52 19.75
CA ASP A 178 11.22 17.82 19.48
C ASP A 178 10.54 17.32 20.77
N LEU A 179 11.30 16.85 21.76
CA LEU A 179 10.76 16.49 23.08
C LEU A 179 10.18 17.69 23.82
N SER A 180 10.83 18.86 23.72
CA SER A 180 10.31 20.10 24.32
C SER A 180 9.00 20.53 23.67
N LEU A 181 8.86 20.38 22.36
CA LEU A 181 7.64 20.69 21.61
C LEU A 181 6.49 19.76 21.97
N ILE A 182 6.78 18.47 22.17
CA ILE A 182 5.80 17.47 22.61
C ILE A 182 5.50 17.62 24.11
N GLY A 183 6.41 18.18 24.91
CA GLY A 183 6.30 18.27 26.36
C GLY A 183 6.38 16.89 27.03
N MET A 184 7.20 15.98 26.49
CA MET A 184 7.38 14.62 27.01
C MET A 184 8.85 14.21 26.97
N THR A 185 9.25 13.33 27.89
CA THR A 185 10.60 12.74 27.90
C THR A 185 10.57 11.23 27.65
N VAL A 186 9.64 10.50 28.28
CA VAL A 186 9.37 9.07 28.10
C VAL A 186 7.89 8.82 28.38
N GLY A 187 7.31 7.76 27.80
CA GLY A 187 5.96 7.28 28.09
C GLY A 187 5.00 7.51 26.94
N ARG A 188 3.70 7.40 27.21
CA ARG A 188 2.64 7.51 26.21
C ARG A 188 1.61 8.57 26.64
N ARG A 189 1.18 9.42 25.71
CA ARG A 189 0.07 10.36 25.89
C ARG A 189 -0.85 10.35 24.68
N THR A 190 -2.11 10.67 24.90
CA THR A 190 -3.07 10.97 23.82
C THR A 190 -3.26 12.48 23.75
N LEU A 191 -3.12 13.05 22.56
CA LEU A 191 -3.35 14.48 22.31
C LEU A 191 -4.86 14.75 22.15
N GLU A 192 -5.25 16.03 22.16
CA GLU A 192 -6.66 16.44 22.03
C GLU A 192 -7.25 16.00 20.68
N THR A 193 -6.41 15.95 19.66
CA THR A 193 -6.73 15.45 18.32
C THR A 193 -6.96 13.93 18.25
N GLY A 194 -6.73 13.19 19.34
CA GLY A 194 -6.81 11.73 19.38
C GLY A 194 -5.55 11.01 18.90
N VAL A 195 -4.48 11.76 18.58
CA VAL A 195 -3.17 11.18 18.22
C VAL A 195 -2.50 10.65 19.47
N ASN A 196 -2.11 9.38 19.44
CA ASN A 196 -1.31 8.75 20.48
C ASN A 196 0.19 8.99 20.20
N VAL A 197 0.87 9.66 21.12
CA VAL A 197 2.31 9.89 21.07
C VAL A 197 2.99 9.00 22.10
N THR A 198 3.95 8.19 21.66
CA THR A 198 4.78 7.37 22.54
C THR A 198 6.24 7.78 22.36
N VAL A 199 6.93 8.03 23.46
CA VAL A 199 8.37 8.31 23.48
C VAL A 199 9.06 7.19 24.26
N SER A 200 9.99 6.50 23.61
CA SER A 200 10.82 5.48 24.24
C SER A 200 12.30 5.79 24.06
N GLN A 201 13.09 5.53 25.09
CA GLN A 201 14.52 5.83 25.11
C GLN A 201 15.29 4.62 25.58
N VAL A 202 16.32 4.24 24.81
CA VAL A 202 17.15 3.08 25.10
C VAL A 202 18.62 3.48 24.95
N ASN A 203 19.42 3.18 25.95
CA ASN A 203 20.87 3.30 25.85
C ASN A 203 21.42 2.04 25.19
N THR A 204 22.08 2.19 24.05
CA THR A 204 22.68 1.09 23.29
C THR A 204 24.18 1.31 23.16
N VAL A 205 24.95 0.23 23.21
CA VAL A 205 26.39 0.28 22.93
C VAL A 205 26.58 -0.15 21.48
N LEU A 206 26.94 0.80 20.62
CA LEU A 206 27.22 0.59 19.20
C LEU A 206 28.68 0.96 18.95
N ASN A 207 29.44 0.03 18.37
CA ASN A 207 30.88 0.19 18.09
C ASN A 207 31.69 0.65 19.33
N GLY A 208 31.37 0.11 20.51
CA GLY A 208 32.04 0.45 21.77
C GLY A 208 31.69 1.82 22.35
N ARG A 209 30.79 2.58 21.73
CA ARG A 209 30.30 3.87 22.25
C ARG A 209 28.85 3.74 22.71
N THR A 210 28.57 4.25 23.91
CA THR A 210 27.20 4.33 24.42
C THR A 210 26.48 5.48 23.71
N ARG A 211 25.37 5.17 23.05
CA ARG A 211 24.49 6.13 22.38
C ARG A 211 23.07 5.97 22.91
N ARG A 212 22.41 7.08 23.20
CA ARG A 212 20.98 7.12 23.53
C ARG A 212 20.19 7.12 22.23
N ILE A 213 19.43 6.07 22.03
CA ILE A 213 18.40 5.98 21.00
C ILE A 213 17.12 6.54 21.59
N THR A 214 16.42 7.38 20.83
CA THR A 214 15.06 7.82 21.18
C THR A 214 14.14 7.53 20.01
N ASP A 215 13.03 6.86 20.25
CA ASP A 215 11.98 6.64 19.26
C ASP A 215 10.75 7.49 19.67
N ILE A 216 10.24 8.28 18.73
CA ILE A 216 8.98 9.03 18.85
C ILE A 216 7.98 8.41 17.88
N GLN A 217 6.94 7.78 18.43
CA GLN A 217 5.90 7.11 17.68
C GLN A 217 4.62 7.94 17.71
N LEU A 218 4.10 8.30 16.53
CA LEU A 218 2.83 9.00 16.33
C LEU A 218 1.81 8.03 15.75
N GLN A 219 0.73 7.75 16.48
CA GLN A 219 -0.28 6.79 16.08
C GLN A 219 -1.66 7.45 16.00
N TYR A 220 -2.36 7.23 14.90
CA TYR A 220 -3.77 7.62 14.74
C TYR A 220 -4.53 6.59 13.91
N GLY A 221 -5.58 6.01 14.49
CA GLY A 221 -6.29 4.90 13.86
C GLY A 221 -5.35 3.73 13.56
N ALA A 222 -5.31 3.29 12.30
CA ALA A 222 -4.41 2.24 11.81
C ALA A 222 -3.06 2.79 11.29
N LEU A 223 -2.80 4.10 11.36
CA LEU A 223 -1.53 4.69 10.92
C LEU A 223 -0.56 4.84 12.10
N CYS A 224 0.70 4.47 11.88
CA CYS A 224 1.79 4.61 12.83
C CYS A 224 3.04 5.19 12.14
N LEU A 225 3.52 6.33 12.60
CA LEU A 225 4.75 6.97 12.15
C LEU A 225 5.80 6.87 13.26
N ASN A 226 6.89 6.15 13.02
CA ASN A 226 7.96 5.96 14.00
C ASN A 226 9.21 6.75 13.58
N THR A 227 9.59 7.75 14.37
CA THR A 227 10.78 8.57 14.14
C THR A 227 11.88 8.21 15.11
N ARG A 228 13.01 7.71 14.59
CA ARG A 228 14.18 7.32 15.38
C ARG A 228 15.24 8.40 15.36
N TYR A 229 15.74 8.71 16.54
CA TYR A 229 16.85 9.62 16.80
C TYR A 229 18.00 8.81 17.38
N GLY A 230 19.22 9.28 17.10
CA GLY A 230 20.38 8.54 17.56
C GLY A 230 20.62 7.27 16.75
N SER A 231 20.21 7.21 15.47
CA SER A 231 20.72 6.22 14.50
C SER A 231 21.14 6.92 13.21
N SER A 232 22.01 6.30 12.41
CA SER A 232 22.14 6.65 11.00
C SER A 232 20.99 6.04 10.18
N VAL A 233 20.81 6.50 8.94
CA VAL A 233 19.80 5.95 8.03
C VAL A 233 20.08 4.47 7.73
N ASP A 234 21.34 4.11 7.48
CA ASP A 234 21.74 2.73 7.18
C ASP A 234 21.57 1.80 8.39
N GLU A 235 21.90 2.28 9.59
CA GLU A 235 21.69 1.51 10.84
C GLU A 235 20.21 1.20 11.05
N GLU A 236 19.34 2.19 10.86
CA GLU A 236 17.90 1.97 11.03
C GLU A 236 17.32 1.08 9.93
N LYS A 237 17.77 1.26 8.68
CA LYS A 237 17.41 0.38 7.57
C LYS A 237 17.73 -1.09 7.88
N ALA A 238 18.95 -1.37 8.33
CA ALA A 238 19.37 -2.71 8.72
C ALA A 238 18.53 -3.25 9.89
N ARG A 239 18.26 -2.41 10.90
CA ARG A 239 17.44 -2.80 12.06
C ARG A 239 16.00 -3.14 11.65
N VAL A 240 15.37 -2.32 10.82
CA VAL A 240 13.99 -2.54 10.36
C VAL A 240 13.88 -3.80 9.52
N LEU A 241 14.84 -4.05 8.62
CA LEU A 241 14.92 -5.28 7.84
C LEU A 241 15.08 -6.52 8.73
N GLU A 242 15.97 -6.47 9.73
CA GLU A 242 16.14 -7.60 10.65
C GLU A 242 14.87 -7.86 11.49
N LEU A 243 14.17 -6.81 11.93
CA LEU A 243 12.88 -6.99 12.60
C LEU A 243 11.82 -7.59 11.68
N ALA A 244 11.77 -7.19 10.41
CA ALA A 244 10.87 -7.77 9.41
C ALA A 244 11.22 -9.25 9.14
N ARG A 245 12.50 -9.59 9.08
CA ARG A 245 12.97 -10.98 8.97
C ARG A 245 12.55 -11.83 10.16
N GLN A 246 12.72 -11.32 11.38
CA GLN A 246 12.32 -12.05 12.59
C GLN A 246 10.81 -12.34 12.59
N ARG A 247 9.99 -11.36 12.20
CA ARG A 247 8.53 -11.52 12.08
C ARG A 247 8.16 -12.52 10.99
N SER A 248 8.64 -12.35 9.77
CA SER A 248 8.32 -13.24 8.64
C SER A 248 8.75 -14.69 8.90
N VAL A 249 9.94 -14.92 9.48
CA VAL A 249 10.42 -16.26 9.84
C VAL A 249 9.57 -16.87 10.95
N ALA A 250 9.21 -16.10 11.98
CA ALA A 250 8.34 -16.59 13.06
C ALA A 250 6.95 -16.97 12.53
N GLN A 251 6.38 -16.14 11.67
CA GLN A 251 5.09 -16.40 11.02
C GLN A 251 5.16 -17.58 10.05
N ALA A 252 6.26 -17.76 9.32
CA ALA A 252 6.48 -18.92 8.46
C ALA A 252 6.49 -20.21 9.26
N TRP A 253 7.19 -20.26 10.39
CA TRP A 253 7.18 -21.42 11.28
C TRP A 253 5.80 -21.71 11.85
N ALA A 254 5.07 -20.67 12.27
CA ALA A 254 3.71 -20.81 12.77
C ALA A 254 2.75 -21.35 11.69
N ARG A 255 2.84 -20.84 10.46
CA ARG A 255 2.06 -21.33 9.31
C ARG A 255 2.41 -22.77 8.97
N GLU A 256 3.69 -23.12 8.95
CA GLU A 256 4.13 -24.50 8.65
C GLU A 256 3.62 -25.49 9.69
N ARG A 257 3.71 -25.14 10.98
CA ARG A 257 3.14 -25.93 12.07
C ARG A 257 1.63 -26.09 11.93
N GLN A 258 0.94 -25.04 11.51
CA GLN A 258 -0.52 -25.08 11.32
C GLN A 258 -0.90 -25.99 10.15
N ARG A 259 -0.20 -25.92 9.01
CA ARG A 259 -0.41 -26.84 7.87
C ARG A 259 -0.29 -28.30 8.26
N LEU A 260 0.73 -28.64 9.05
CA LEU A 260 0.90 -30.00 9.55
C LEU A 260 -0.25 -30.46 10.47
N ARG A 261 -0.84 -29.55 11.25
CA ARG A 261 -2.02 -29.86 12.08
C ARG A 261 -3.27 -30.08 11.24
N ASP A 262 -3.40 -29.32 10.15
CA ASP A 262 -4.55 -29.38 9.26
C ASP A 262 -4.44 -30.54 8.25
N GLY A 263 -3.32 -31.26 8.24
CA GLY A 263 -3.05 -32.36 7.31
C GLY A 263 -2.71 -31.89 5.90
N GLU A 264 -2.41 -30.61 5.72
CA GLU A 264 -1.96 -30.04 4.46
C GLU A 264 -0.50 -30.42 4.15
N GLU A 265 -0.13 -30.38 2.88
CA GLU A 265 1.26 -30.56 2.48
C GLU A 265 2.10 -29.37 2.97
N GLY A 266 3.22 -29.68 3.64
CA GLY A 266 4.18 -28.68 4.09
C GLY A 266 4.82 -27.93 2.92
N SER A 267 5.44 -26.78 3.20
CA SER A 267 6.27 -26.08 2.21
C SER A 267 7.48 -26.90 1.75
N ARG A 268 7.84 -27.95 2.52
CA ARG A 268 8.86 -28.95 2.21
C ARG A 268 8.38 -30.32 2.69
N SER A 269 8.92 -31.38 2.09
CA SER A 269 8.75 -32.76 2.54
C SER A 269 9.50 -33.01 3.86
N TRP A 270 8.84 -32.77 4.99
CA TRP A 270 9.36 -33.10 6.32
C TRP A 270 9.31 -34.60 6.59
N THR A 271 10.39 -35.16 7.15
CA THR A 271 10.40 -36.53 7.69
C THR A 271 9.49 -36.64 8.92
N GLU A 272 9.07 -37.84 9.28
CA GLU A 272 8.17 -38.03 10.43
C GLU A 272 8.75 -37.49 11.74
N GLY A 273 10.05 -37.68 11.98
CA GLY A 273 10.73 -37.11 13.15
C GLY A 273 10.73 -35.57 13.15
N GLU A 274 10.97 -34.94 11.99
CA GLU A 274 10.93 -33.49 11.84
C GLU A 274 9.50 -32.94 12.02
N LYS A 275 8.48 -33.65 11.54
CA LYS A 275 7.07 -33.29 11.77
C LYS A 275 6.72 -33.29 13.26
N GLN A 276 7.10 -34.34 13.99
CA GLN A 276 6.88 -34.41 15.44
C GLN A 276 7.61 -33.27 16.16
N GLN A 277 8.84 -32.95 15.74
CA GLN A 277 9.57 -31.81 16.28
C GLN A 277 8.85 -30.49 16.03
N LEU A 278 8.41 -30.23 14.79
CA LEU A 278 7.70 -29.02 14.42
C LEU A 278 6.37 -28.88 15.18
N LEU A 279 5.63 -29.97 15.37
CA LEU A 279 4.40 -29.99 16.16
C LEU A 279 4.66 -29.73 17.65
N GLY A 280 5.76 -30.24 18.20
CA GLY A 280 6.16 -30.07 19.60
C GLY A 280 6.76 -28.69 19.90
N SER A 281 7.91 -28.37 19.31
CA SER A 281 8.70 -27.16 19.59
C SER A 281 8.33 -25.95 18.72
N GLY A 282 7.62 -26.17 17.61
CA GLY A 282 7.30 -25.11 16.64
C GLY A 282 8.41 -24.80 15.64
N LYS A 283 9.56 -25.50 15.69
CA LYS A 283 10.68 -25.34 14.75
C LYS A 283 11.43 -26.66 14.57
N VAL A 284 12.05 -26.87 13.41
CA VAL A 284 12.90 -28.05 13.17
C VAL A 284 14.37 -27.67 13.36
N GLN A 285 15.12 -28.45 14.15
CA GLN A 285 16.52 -28.15 14.42
C GLN A 285 17.37 -28.31 13.16
N GLY A 286 18.30 -27.39 12.93
CA GLY A 286 19.18 -27.37 11.76
C GLY A 286 18.57 -26.72 10.51
N TYR A 287 17.31 -26.28 10.58
CA TYR A 287 16.67 -25.49 9.53
C TYR A 287 16.52 -24.03 9.92
N GLU A 288 16.81 -23.16 8.97
CA GLU A 288 16.62 -21.72 9.09
C GLU A 288 15.76 -21.22 7.92
N GLY A 289 15.05 -20.11 8.15
CA GLY A 289 14.27 -19.44 7.12
C GLY A 289 15.14 -18.45 6.35
N TYR A 290 15.24 -18.65 5.03
CA TYR A 290 15.96 -17.78 4.11
C TYR A 290 15.01 -17.13 3.12
N TYR A 291 15.38 -15.96 2.61
CA TYR A 291 14.61 -15.28 1.58
C TYR A 291 14.72 -16.01 0.23
N VAL A 292 13.59 -16.17 -0.45
CA VAL A 292 13.55 -16.67 -1.84
C VAL A 292 13.93 -15.58 -2.81
N VAL A 293 13.35 -14.39 -2.63
CA VAL A 293 13.62 -13.16 -3.38
C VAL A 293 14.45 -12.23 -2.52
N SER A 294 15.52 -11.66 -3.10
CA SER A 294 16.41 -10.73 -2.38
C SER A 294 15.65 -9.50 -1.89
N VAL A 295 15.75 -9.25 -0.59
CA VAL A 295 15.16 -8.07 0.07
C VAL A 295 15.96 -6.79 -0.15
N ASP A 296 17.17 -6.88 -0.71
CA ASP A 296 17.94 -5.70 -1.11
C ASP A 296 17.32 -5.04 -2.34
N GLN A 297 16.73 -5.84 -3.23
CA GLN A 297 16.02 -5.39 -4.42
C GLN A 297 14.52 -5.17 -4.17
N TYR A 298 13.92 -6.01 -3.31
CA TYR A 298 12.49 -6.00 -2.98
C TYR A 298 12.26 -5.90 -1.47
N PRO A 299 12.61 -4.77 -0.83
CA PRO A 299 12.48 -4.58 0.63
C PRO A 299 11.04 -4.72 1.15
N GLU A 300 10.05 -4.45 0.31
CA GLU A 300 8.62 -4.63 0.62
C GLU A 300 8.25 -6.10 0.92
N LEU A 301 9.07 -7.06 0.46
CA LEU A 301 8.88 -8.48 0.72
C LEU A 301 9.57 -8.97 2.01
N ALA A 302 10.25 -8.09 2.76
CA ALA A 302 11.03 -8.49 3.93
C ALA A 302 10.19 -9.07 5.08
N ASP A 303 8.92 -8.65 5.20
CA ASP A 303 7.95 -9.16 6.19
C ASP A 303 6.99 -10.21 5.58
N SER A 304 7.23 -10.64 4.33
CA SER A 304 6.36 -11.60 3.65
C SER A 304 6.68 -13.03 4.03
N VAL A 305 5.71 -13.71 4.64
CA VAL A 305 5.78 -15.15 4.96
C VAL A 305 6.00 -16.01 3.71
N ASN A 306 5.42 -15.61 2.58
CA ASN A 306 5.55 -16.33 1.31
C ASN A 306 6.95 -16.22 0.71
N ASN A 307 7.77 -15.26 1.18
CA ASN A 307 9.14 -15.08 0.74
C ASN A 307 10.14 -15.87 1.59
N ILE A 308 9.68 -16.66 2.57
CA ILE A 308 10.55 -17.48 3.43
C ILE A 308 10.57 -18.93 2.96
N HIS A 309 11.77 -19.48 2.80
CA HIS A 309 11.99 -20.89 2.51
C HIS A 309 12.93 -21.52 3.54
N PHE A 310 12.54 -22.67 4.08
CA PHE A 310 13.34 -23.38 5.07
C PHE A 310 14.42 -24.22 4.39
N MET A 311 15.68 -23.99 4.78
CA MET A 311 16.83 -24.75 4.29
C MET A 311 17.79 -25.08 5.43
N ARG A 312 18.61 -26.12 5.24
CA ARG A 312 19.75 -26.40 6.12
C ARG A 312 20.96 -25.57 5.67
N GLN A 313 21.86 -25.26 6.60
CA GLN A 313 23.09 -24.53 6.26
C GLN A 313 23.94 -25.25 5.19
N SER A 314 23.91 -26.58 5.15
CA SER A 314 24.58 -27.40 4.12
C SER A 314 24.00 -27.22 2.71
N GLU A 315 22.79 -26.71 2.57
CA GLU A 315 22.10 -26.50 1.29
C GLU A 315 22.39 -25.10 0.69
N MET A 316 22.93 -24.16 1.49
CA MET A 316 23.18 -22.78 1.06
C MET A 316 24.23 -22.65 -0.06
N GLY A 317 25.18 -23.59 -0.18
CA GLY A 317 26.29 -23.52 -1.13
C GLY A 317 26.05 -24.19 -2.50
N ARG A 318 24.84 -24.67 -2.77
CA ARG A 318 24.49 -25.40 -4.02
C ARG A 318 23.70 -24.56 -5.04
N ARG A 319 23.63 -23.24 -4.87
CA ARG A 319 22.97 -22.32 -5.80
C ARG A 319 23.98 -21.53 -6.60
#